data_AF-A0A534VCD8-F1
#
_entry.id   AF-A0A534VCD8-F1
#
_cell.length_a   1.000
_cell.length_b   1.000
_cell.length_c   1.000
_cell.angle_alpha   90.00
_cell.angle_beta   90.00
_cell.angle_gamma   90.00
#
_symmetry.space_group_name_H-M   'P 1'
#
loop_
_entity.id
_entity.type
_entity.pdbx_description
1 polymer ?
#
loop_
_entity_poly.entity_id
_entity_poly.type
_entity_poly.pdbx_seq_one_letter_code
_entity_poly.pdbx_strand_id
1 'polypeptide(L)' 'IGGFCAETAGAIALLGSASFGIPVSTTHTITGAIIGVGSMRRLSAVRWGVARNVVWAWVLTIPCTAAIAALIYVPLRWT' A
#
# COMPACT_ATOMS: atom_id res chain seq x y z
N ILE A 1 -7.39 -14.05 15.81
CA ILE A 1 -7.78 -12.72 16.32
C ILE A 1 -7.05 -11.60 15.57
N GLY A 2 -5.72 -11.51 15.59
CA GLY A 2 -5.00 -10.41 14.92
C GLY A 2 -5.32 -10.24 13.42
N GLY A 3 -5.33 -11.34 12.64
CA GLY A 3 -5.73 -11.28 11.23
C GLY A 3 -7.16 -10.76 11.03
N PHE A 4 -8.13 -11.25 11.81
CA PHE A 4 -9.50 -10.74 11.77
C PHE A 4 -9.60 -9.24 12.07
N CYS A 5 -8.85 -8.75 13.07
CA CYS A 5 -8.77 -7.33 13.37
C CYS A 5 -8.18 -6.52 12.20
N ALA A 6 -7.13 -7.03 11.56
CA ALA A 6 -6.49 -6.35 10.43
C ALA A 6 -7.41 -6.27 9.21
N GLU A 7 -8.09 -7.38 8.87
CA GLU A 7 -9.06 -7.42 7.77
C GLU A 7 -10.28 -6.52 8.06
N THR A 8 -10.80 -6.53 9.30
CA THR A 8 -11.92 -5.67 9.69
C THR A 8 -11.55 -4.20 9.61
N ALA A 9 -10.38 -3.81 10.14
CA ALA A 9 -9.89 -2.44 10.06
C ALA A 9 -9.65 -2.01 8.60
N GLY A 10 -9.07 -2.89 7.79
CA GLY A 10 -8.87 -2.66 6.37
C GLY A 10 -10.19 -2.49 5.62
N ALA A 11 -11.17 -3.36 5.85
CA ALA A 11 -12.49 -3.29 5.23
C ALA A 11 -13.22 -1.99 5.60
N ILE A 12 -13.19 -1.58 6.88
CA ILE A 12 -13.79 -0.32 7.32
C ILE A 12 -13.14 0.87 6.61
N ALA A 13 -11.81 0.92 6.54
CA ALA A 13 -11.09 2.00 5.87
C ALA A 13 -11.38 2.03 4.36
N LEU A 14 -11.38 0.87 3.69
CA LEU A 14 -11.63 0.77 2.26
C LEU A 14 -13.08 1.11 1.91
N LEU A 15 -14.06 0.53 2.62
CA LEU A 15 -15.48 0.85 2.40
C LEU A 15 -15.78 2.31 2.73
N GLY A 16 -15.18 2.85 3.78
CA GLY A 16 -15.25 4.27 4.10
C GLY A 16 -14.69 5.14 2.97
N SER A 17 -13.50 4.85 2.46
CA SER A 17 -12.94 5.61 1.34
C SER A 17 -13.74 5.47 0.04
N ALA A 18 -14.30 4.27 -0.21
CA ALA A 18 -15.08 3.97 -1.39
C ALA A 18 -16.42 4.72 -1.40
N SER A 19 -17.08 4.88 -0.23
CA SER A 19 -18.33 5.64 -0.13
C SER A 19 -18.13 7.14 -0.42
N PHE A 20 -16.91 7.67 -0.22
CA PHE A 20 -16.53 9.02 -0.61
C PHE A 20 -15.94 9.12 -2.04
N GLY A 21 -15.83 8.02 -2.78
CA GLY A 21 -15.24 8.00 -4.12
C GLY A 21 -13.74 8.29 -4.15
N ILE A 22 -13.04 8.17 -3.03
CA ILE A 22 -11.61 8.48 -2.92
C ILE A 22 -10.82 7.25 -3.38
N PRO A 23 -10.00 7.35 -4.44
CA PRO A 23 -9.16 6.24 -4.86
C PRO A 23 -8.04 6.02 -3.84
N VAL A 24 -8.03 4.85 -3.20
CA VAL A 24 -7.00 4.46 -2.25
C VAL A 24 -6.35 3.13 -2.64
N SER A 25 -5.12 2.91 -2.19
CA SER A 25 -4.42 1.65 -2.41
C SER A 25 -4.83 0.61 -1.36
N THR A 26 -5.49 -0.47 -1.80
CA THR A 26 -5.89 -1.60 -0.95
C THR A 26 -4.69 -2.31 -0.30
N THR A 27 -3.57 -2.37 -1.01
CA THR A 27 -2.32 -2.96 -0.50
C THR A 27 -1.75 -2.15 0.66
N HIS A 28 -1.75 -0.82 0.54
CA HIS A 28 -1.29 0.08 1.60
C HIS A 28 -2.17 -0.04 2.84
N THR A 29 -3.50 -0.04 2.64
CA THR A 29 -4.48 -0.12 3.72
C THR A 29 -4.34 -1.42 4.52
N ILE A 30 -4.30 -2.58 3.85
CA ILE A 30 -4.18 -3.87 4.54
C ILE A 30 -2.79 -4.05 5.18
N THR A 31 -1.71 -3.67 4.49
CA THR A 31 -0.36 -3.75 5.07
C THR A 31 -0.25 -2.89 6.32
N GLY A 32 -0.80 -1.66 6.28
CA GLY A 32 -0.86 -0.76 7.43
C GLY A 32 -1.68 -1.34 8.58
N ALA A 33 -2.84 -1.96 8.31
CA ALA A 33 -3.66 -2.61 9.32
C ALA A 33 -2.93 -3.79 9.98
N ILE A 34 -2.22 -4.62 9.21
CA ILE A 34 -1.40 -5.74 9.72
C ILE A 34 -0.29 -5.22 10.63
N ILE A 35 0.43 -4.18 10.21
CA ILE A 35 1.47 -3.54 11.02
C ILE A 35 0.86 -3.00 12.31
N GLY A 36 -0.25 -2.27 12.22
CA GLY A 36 -0.98 -1.67 13.34
C GLY A 36 -1.39 -2.70 14.40
N VAL A 37 -2.02 -3.80 13.99
CA VAL A 37 -2.37 -4.91 14.89
C VAL A 37 -1.15 -5.56 15.52
N GLY A 38 -0.07 -5.73 14.75
CA GLY A 38 1.20 -6.25 15.26
C GLY A 38 1.78 -5.37 16.37
N SER A 39 1.77 -4.04 16.17
CA SER A 39 2.26 -3.06 17.14
C SER A 39 1.46 -3.02 18.44
N MET A 40 0.16 -3.35 18.43
CA MET A 40 -0.68 -3.40 19.65
C MET A 40 -0.28 -4.53 20.61
N ARG A 41 0.35 -5.59 20.12
CA ARG A 41 0.89 -6.65 20.99
C ARG A 41 2.24 -6.27 21.58
N ARG A 42 3.17 -5.89 20.71
CA ARG A 42 4.49 -5.31 21.03
C ARG A 42 5.15 -4.84 19.74
N LEU A 43 5.94 -3.78 19.79
CA LEU A 43 6.64 -3.28 18.60
C LEU A 43 7.56 -4.35 17.96
N SER A 44 8.16 -5.24 18.75
CA SER A 44 9.01 -6.32 18.23
C SER A 44 8.26 -7.46 17.54
N ALA A 45 6.92 -7.49 17.61
CA ALA A 45 6.12 -8.48 16.88
C ALA A 45 5.97 -8.11 15.40
N VAL A 46 6.22 -6.85 15.04
CA VAL A 46 6.25 -6.39 13.66
C VAL A 46 7.59 -6.76 13.02
N ARG A 47 7.54 -7.32 11.81
CA ARG A 47 8.73 -7.59 11.01
C ARG A 47 9.19 -6.31 10.30
N TRP A 48 9.83 -5.41 11.04
CA TRP A 48 10.23 -4.07 10.54
C TRP A 48 11.10 -4.10 9.28
N GLY A 49 11.96 -5.11 9.12
CA GLY A 49 12.73 -5.29 7.88
C GLY A 49 11.85 -5.47 6.65
N VAL A 50 10.77 -6.26 6.77
CA VAL A 50 9.80 -6.46 5.68
C VAL A 50 8.98 -5.18 5.47
N ALA A 51 8.47 -4.57 6.54
CA ALA A 51 7.70 -3.33 6.44
C ALA A 51 8.50 -2.23 5.73
N ARG A 52 9.79 -2.08 6.07
CA ARG A 52 10.69 -1.12 5.41
C ARG A 52 10.90 -1.44 3.92
N ASN A 53 11.09 -2.71 3.57
CA ASN A 53 11.25 -3.11 2.17
C ASN A 53 10.00 -2.80 1.35
N VAL A 54 8.81 -3.02 1.94
CA VAL A 54 7.53 -2.69 1.31
C VAL A 54 7.39 -1.17 1.09
N VAL A 55 7.75 -0.35 2.08
CA VAL A 55 7.76 1.11 1.95
C VAL A 55 8.68 1.57 0.82
N TRP A 56 9.89 1.02 0.74
CA TRP A 56 10.81 1.32 -0.38
C TRP A 56 10.23 0.90 -1.73
N ALA A 57 9.57 -0.25 -1.81
CA ALA A 57 8.90 -0.69 -3.03
C ALA A 57 7.80 0.30 -3.47
N TRP A 58 6.98 0.80 -2.53
CA TRP A 58 5.95 1.81 -2.85
C TRP A 58 6.57 3.08 -3.44
N VAL A 59 7.66 3.58 -2.85
CA VAL A 59 8.33 4.78 -3.36
C VAL A 59 8.97 4.53 -4.72
N LEU A 60 9.65 3.38 -4.92
CA LEU A 60 10.35 3.06 -6.17
C LEU A 60 9.42 2.73 -7.34
N THR A 61 8.24 2.17 -7.07
CA THR A 61 7.29 1.82 -8.14
C THR A 61 6.77 3.04 -8.90
N ILE A 62 6.65 4.20 -8.25
CA ILE A 62 6.18 5.45 -8.88
C ILE A 62 7.15 5.94 -9.97
N PRO A 63 8.44 6.23 -9.70
CA PRO A 63 9.38 6.68 -10.72
C PRO A 63 9.64 5.62 -11.78
N CYS A 64 9.67 4.33 -11.41
CA CYS A 64 9.87 3.25 -12.38
C CYS A 64 8.71 3.19 -13.38
N THR A 65 7.46 3.23 -12.91
CA THR A 65 6.29 3.21 -13.81
C THR A 65 6.18 4.50 -14.62
N ALA A 66 6.49 5.66 -14.04
CA ALA A 66 6.56 6.93 -14.76
C ALA A 66 7.62 6.92 -15.88
N ALA A 67 8.81 6.39 -15.60
CA ALA A 67 9.89 6.27 -16.58
C ALA A 67 9.50 5.33 -17.74
N ILE A 68 8.93 4.16 -17.43
CA ILE A 68 8.47 3.21 -18.45
C ILE A 68 7.36 3.83 -19.30
N ALA A 69 6.38 4.49 -18.68
CA ALA A 69 5.32 5.18 -19.40
C ALA A 69 5.86 6.26 -20.33
N ALA A 70 6.84 7.07 -19.89
CA ALA A 70 7.48 8.07 -20.72
C ALA A 70 8.26 7.46 -21.89
N LEU A 71 9.02 6.38 -21.65
CA LEU A 71 9.78 5.67 -22.67
C LEU A 71 8.91 5.10 -23.78
N ILE A 72 7.68 4.69 -23.46
CA ILE A 72 6.72 4.15 -24.45
C ILE A 72 5.95 5.29 -25.13
N TYR A 73 5.41 6.23 -24.35
CA TYR A 73 4.53 7.27 -24.85
C TYR A 73 5.27 8.31 -25.70
N VAL A 74 6.49 8.68 -25.32
CA VAL A 74 7.23 9.73 -26.01
C VAL A 74 7.56 9.33 -27.45
N PRO A 75 8.06 8.14 -27.80
CA PRO A 75 8.26 7.78 -29.20
C PRO A 75 6.95 7.68 -29.99
N LEU A 76 5.90 7.07 -29.42
CA LEU A 76 4.60 6.89 -30.08
C LEU A 76 3.91 8.20 -30.46
N ARG A 77 4.11 9.26 -29.67
CA ARG A 77 3.50 10.56 -29.98
C ARG A 77 4.15 11.28 -31.18
N TRP A 78 5.36 10.87 -31.58
CA TRP A 78 6.12 11.51 -32.67
C TRP A 78 6.00 10.78 -34.02
N THR A 79 5.40 9.59 -34.02
CA THR A 79 4.97 8.87 -35.22
C THR A 79 3.53 9.21 -35.56
#